data_AF-A0A7X7K7G4-F1
#
_entry.id   AF-A0A7X7K7G4-F1
#
_cell.length_a   1.000
_cell.length_b   1.000
_cell.length_c   1.000
_cell.angle_alpha   90.00
_cell.angle_beta   90.00
_cell.angle_gamma   90.00
#
_symmetry.space_group_name_H-M   'P 1'
#
loop_
_entity.id
_entity.type
_entity.pdbx_description
1 polymer ?
#
loop_
_entity_poly.entity_id
_entity_poly.type
_entity_poly.pdbx_seq_one_letter_code
_entity_poly.pdbx_strand_id
1 'polypeptide(L)'
;LLDCAERAAEAGHVDLLARATFALLQLGGSSDVGAVNERVARVTRRALDVLGDEESTAGIRAAASLAWSMTGEPERARELFRSAERAATTPEVRRLVLPYAYLGLGLPGDVPRRGELADELVALAEGADDPVALFEGLQLQVSTRVALADGSGARKALDRMHGLIDLVGDVGRRWQLLYLSAALAHLDGELEQAEDLAWRALQLLAPVSPARAAAAFHAQVLALRLASGRLGEVTGILRTLVADQPAIPAWHAALALCLAHEVASGEAGSDDGAPARSDGARAELEEHLRAALAHTTEDFTWLASHVMAARAAAVGGASRDVLDELDARLAPHADLVCWQGTCSYGPVAVPLALLAAAREDARAAALATRARALCAALDAPVFARELDPWGL
;
A
#
# COMPACT_ATOMS: atom_id res chain seq x y z
N LEU A 1 -19.93 -16.92 9.55
CA LEU A 1 -19.46 -17.30 8.20
C LEU A 1 -18.39 -18.38 8.24
N LEU A 2 -17.30 -18.20 9.01
CA LEU A 2 -16.28 -19.24 9.19
C LEU A 2 -16.87 -20.58 9.63
N ASP A 3 -17.65 -20.60 10.72
CA ASP A 3 -18.30 -21.84 11.19
C ASP A 3 -19.27 -22.44 10.14
N CYS A 4 -19.88 -21.62 9.29
CA CYS A 4 -20.72 -22.10 8.20
C CYS A 4 -19.90 -22.78 7.11
N ALA A 5 -18.75 -22.21 6.75
CA ALA A 5 -17.83 -22.79 5.78
C ALA A 5 -17.21 -24.10 6.29
N GLU A 6 -16.80 -24.15 7.56
CA GLU A 6 -16.28 -25.37 8.20
C GLU A 6 -17.33 -26.50 8.20
N ARG A 7 -18.56 -26.20 8.65
CA ARG A 7 -19.65 -27.20 8.65
C ARG A 7 -20.05 -27.65 7.25
N ALA A 8 -20.04 -26.74 6.27
CA ALA A 8 -20.33 -27.09 4.87
C ALA A 8 -19.25 -28.02 4.29
N ALA A 9 -17.97 -27.79 4.64
CA ALA A 9 -16.87 -28.68 4.26
C ALA A 9 -17.01 -30.06 4.89
N GLU A 10 -17.34 -30.15 6.18
CA GLU A 10 -17.54 -31.41 6.91
C GLU A 10 -18.71 -32.22 6.36
N ALA A 11 -19.80 -31.56 5.98
CA ALA A 11 -21.01 -32.18 5.45
C ALA A 11 -20.95 -32.47 3.94
N GLY A 12 -19.88 -32.07 3.24
CA GLY A 12 -19.74 -32.26 1.79
C GLY A 12 -20.67 -31.38 0.94
N HIS A 13 -21.18 -30.27 1.49
CA HIS A 13 -22.04 -29.33 0.77
C HIS A 13 -21.21 -28.33 -0.05
N VAL A 14 -20.79 -28.74 -1.25
CA VAL A 14 -19.86 -27.99 -2.12
C VAL A 14 -20.34 -26.56 -2.42
N ASP A 15 -21.59 -26.37 -2.82
CA ASP A 15 -22.14 -25.04 -3.14
C ASP A 15 -22.17 -24.11 -1.91
N LEU A 16 -22.52 -24.66 -0.74
CA LEU A 16 -22.55 -23.89 0.50
C LEU A 16 -21.15 -23.55 0.97
N LEU A 17 -20.20 -24.46 0.82
CA LEU A 17 -18.78 -24.24 1.09
C LEU A 17 -18.25 -23.11 0.21
N ALA A 18 -18.54 -23.15 -1.09
CA ALA A 18 -18.14 -22.12 -2.06
C ALA A 18 -18.67 -20.73 -1.65
N ARG A 19 -19.98 -20.60 -1.43
CA ARG A 19 -20.61 -19.32 -1.07
C ARG A 19 -20.16 -18.79 0.28
N ALA A 20 -20.07 -19.66 1.30
CA ALA A 20 -19.64 -19.27 2.64
C ALA A 20 -18.17 -18.84 2.66
N THR A 21 -17.30 -19.54 1.91
CA THR A 21 -15.88 -19.20 1.79
C THR A 21 -15.70 -17.88 1.05
N PHE A 22 -16.41 -17.69 -0.08
CA PHE A 22 -16.37 -16.41 -0.80
C PHE A 22 -16.77 -15.24 0.11
N ALA A 23 -17.93 -15.33 0.77
CA ALA A 23 -18.41 -14.27 1.68
C ALA A 23 -17.46 -14.02 2.86
N LEU A 24 -16.85 -15.07 3.41
CA LEU A 24 -15.85 -14.97 4.48
C LEU A 24 -14.62 -14.16 4.02
N LEU A 25 -14.14 -14.41 2.81
CA LEU A 25 -12.94 -13.78 2.25
C LEU A 25 -13.20 -12.31 1.84
N GLN A 26 -14.41 -11.98 1.38
CA GLN A 26 -14.77 -10.60 1.02
C GLN A 26 -14.79 -9.64 2.22
N LEU A 27 -15.16 -10.14 3.41
CA LEU A 27 -15.31 -9.33 4.62
C LEU A 27 -14.01 -9.22 5.43
N GLY A 28 -12.86 -9.44 4.81
CA GLY A 28 -11.55 -9.20 5.43
C GLY A 28 -11.27 -9.97 6.72
N GLY A 29 -12.09 -10.98 7.07
CA GLY A 29 -11.94 -11.81 8.27
C GLY A 29 -10.78 -12.80 8.19
N SER A 30 -9.92 -12.67 7.18
CA SER A 30 -9.01 -13.71 6.72
C SER A 30 -7.57 -13.63 7.22
N SER A 31 -7.12 -12.47 7.72
CA SER A 31 -5.74 -12.30 8.17
C SER A 31 -5.57 -11.18 9.20
N ASP A 32 -4.72 -11.47 10.19
CA ASP A 32 -4.04 -10.44 10.96
C ASP A 32 -2.80 -9.99 10.18
N VAL A 33 -2.27 -8.82 10.50
CA VAL A 33 -1.07 -8.30 9.81
C VAL A 33 0.13 -9.19 10.16
N GLY A 34 0.81 -9.74 9.15
CA GLY A 34 2.00 -10.58 9.32
C GLY A 34 1.73 -12.07 9.54
N ALA A 35 0.48 -12.52 9.70
CA ALA A 35 0.14 -13.94 9.83
C ALA A 35 -1.26 -14.29 9.29
N VAL A 36 -1.40 -15.42 8.59
CA VAL A 36 -2.72 -15.91 8.17
C VAL A 36 -3.49 -16.41 9.38
N ASN A 37 -4.79 -16.13 9.46
CA ASN A 37 -5.64 -16.83 10.40
C ASN A 37 -5.72 -18.33 10.01
N GLU A 38 -5.17 -19.22 10.85
CA GLU A 38 -5.05 -20.64 10.50
C GLU A 38 -6.39 -21.33 10.18
N ARG A 39 -7.48 -20.93 10.83
CA ARG A 39 -8.81 -21.49 10.55
C ARG A 39 -9.28 -21.06 9.16
N VAL A 40 -9.11 -19.78 8.81
CA VAL A 40 -9.45 -19.28 7.47
C VAL A 40 -8.55 -19.90 6.41
N ALA A 41 -7.25 -20.04 6.67
CA ALA A 41 -6.32 -20.71 5.77
C ALA A 41 -6.72 -22.16 5.50
N ARG A 42 -7.14 -22.88 6.54
CA ARG A 42 -7.57 -24.28 6.45
C ARG A 42 -8.86 -24.43 5.64
N VAL A 43 -9.88 -23.61 5.94
CA VAL A 43 -11.16 -23.69 5.22
C VAL A 43 -10.99 -23.26 3.76
N THR A 44 -10.16 -22.25 3.49
CA THR A 44 -9.89 -21.77 2.13
C THR A 44 -9.12 -22.82 1.33
N ARG A 45 -8.07 -23.43 1.89
CA ARG A 45 -7.37 -24.54 1.22
C ARG A 45 -8.32 -25.69 0.91
N ARG A 46 -9.15 -26.08 1.87
CA ARG A 46 -10.13 -27.15 1.67
C ARG A 46 -11.15 -26.80 0.58
N ALA A 47 -11.63 -25.57 0.52
CA ALA A 47 -12.52 -25.11 -0.54
C ALA A 47 -11.83 -25.17 -1.91
N LEU A 48 -10.59 -24.70 -2.01
CA LEU A 48 -9.81 -24.73 -3.26
C LEU A 48 -9.55 -26.17 -3.74
N ASP A 49 -9.23 -27.11 -2.83
CA ASP A 49 -9.00 -28.51 -3.16
C ASP A 49 -10.25 -29.21 -3.68
N VAL A 50 -11.43 -28.86 -3.15
CA VAL A 50 -12.72 -29.47 -3.53
C VAL A 50 -13.26 -28.88 -4.82
N LEU A 51 -13.08 -27.58 -5.03
CA LEU A 51 -13.70 -26.84 -6.13
C LEU A 51 -12.90 -26.96 -7.44
N GLY A 52 -11.57 -27.13 -7.39
CA GLY A 52 -10.74 -27.22 -8.59
C GLY A 52 -10.53 -25.87 -9.29
N ASP A 53 -10.04 -25.91 -10.53
CA ASP A 53 -9.56 -24.75 -11.30
C ASP A 53 -10.52 -24.25 -12.39
N GLU A 54 -11.76 -24.72 -12.37
CA GLU A 54 -12.82 -24.31 -13.29
C GLU A 54 -13.22 -22.82 -13.13
N GLU A 55 -13.79 -22.24 -14.17
CA GLU A 55 -14.29 -20.85 -14.18
C GLU A 55 -15.26 -20.56 -13.03
N SER A 56 -16.11 -21.54 -12.68
CA SER A 56 -17.08 -21.49 -11.58
C SER A 56 -16.45 -21.16 -10.22
N THR A 57 -15.15 -21.39 -10.06
CA THR A 57 -14.39 -21.20 -8.81
C THR A 57 -13.47 -19.98 -8.85
N ALA A 58 -13.37 -19.30 -9.99
CA ALA A 58 -12.42 -18.22 -10.21
C ALA A 58 -12.62 -17.07 -9.20
N GLY A 59 -13.86 -16.68 -8.92
CA GLY A 59 -14.16 -15.65 -7.92
C GLY A 59 -13.65 -15.99 -6.51
N ILE A 60 -13.74 -17.26 -6.10
CA ILE A 60 -13.22 -17.73 -4.80
C ILE A 60 -11.71 -17.70 -4.79
N ARG A 61 -11.05 -18.14 -5.86
CA ARG A 61 -9.58 -18.05 -6.00
C ARG A 61 -9.09 -16.61 -5.97
N ALA A 62 -9.80 -15.69 -6.63
CA ALA A 62 -9.47 -14.27 -6.60
C ALA A 62 -9.63 -13.69 -5.19
N ALA A 63 -10.77 -13.93 -4.53
CA ALA A 63 -10.99 -13.49 -3.15
C ALA A 63 -10.00 -14.11 -2.16
N ALA A 64 -9.60 -15.37 -2.40
CA ALA A 64 -8.61 -16.07 -1.62
C ALA A 64 -7.27 -15.34 -1.62
N SER A 65 -6.87 -14.68 -2.73
CA SER A 65 -5.62 -13.88 -2.77
C SER A 65 -5.52 -12.85 -1.62
N LEU A 66 -6.64 -12.29 -1.16
CA LEU A 66 -6.66 -11.36 -0.02
C LEU A 66 -6.13 -11.97 1.27
N ALA A 67 -6.45 -13.23 1.52
CA ALA A 67 -6.07 -13.92 2.75
C ALA A 67 -4.56 -14.05 2.91
N TRP A 68 -3.83 -14.17 1.79
CA TRP A 68 -2.37 -14.31 1.77
C TRP A 68 -1.61 -13.02 1.45
N SER A 69 -2.31 -11.95 1.03
CA SER A 69 -1.69 -10.69 0.60
C SER A 69 -0.87 -9.96 1.68
N MET A 70 -1.02 -10.33 2.96
CA MET A 70 -0.37 -9.67 4.11
C MET A 70 0.29 -10.66 5.08
N THR A 71 0.63 -11.87 4.62
CA THR A 71 0.94 -13.00 5.52
C THR A 71 2.31 -13.65 5.27
N GLY A 72 3.27 -12.90 4.71
CA GLY A 72 4.60 -13.41 4.38
C GLY A 72 4.62 -14.44 3.22
N GLU A 73 3.49 -14.64 2.53
CA GLU A 73 3.35 -15.54 1.37
C GLU A 73 2.77 -14.79 0.14
N PRO A 74 3.37 -13.65 -0.29
CA PRO A 74 2.82 -12.85 -1.39
C PRO A 74 2.78 -13.59 -2.73
N GLU A 75 3.69 -14.53 -2.97
CA GLU A 75 3.71 -15.36 -4.18
C GLU A 75 2.46 -16.23 -4.25
N ARG A 76 1.96 -16.70 -3.10
CA ARG A 76 0.72 -17.48 -3.04
C ARG A 76 -0.48 -16.62 -3.40
N ALA A 77 -0.57 -15.40 -2.86
CA ALA A 77 -1.62 -14.45 -3.22
C ALA A 77 -1.61 -14.16 -4.74
N ARG A 78 -0.42 -13.94 -5.30
CA ARG A 78 -0.21 -13.68 -6.72
C ARG A 78 -0.64 -14.84 -7.61
N GLU A 79 -0.26 -16.08 -7.28
CA GLU A 79 -0.63 -17.25 -8.09
C GLU A 79 -2.14 -17.52 -8.02
N LEU A 80 -2.76 -17.34 -6.84
CA LEU A 80 -4.21 -17.45 -6.70
C LEU A 80 -4.95 -16.46 -7.60
N PHE A 81 -4.52 -15.21 -7.61
CA PHE A 81 -5.11 -14.19 -8.48
C PHE A 81 -4.89 -14.50 -9.97
N ARG A 82 -3.66 -14.81 -10.39
CA ARG A 82 -3.36 -15.12 -11.80
C ARG A 82 -4.09 -16.37 -12.30
N SER A 83 -4.23 -17.38 -11.45
CA SER A 83 -5.02 -18.58 -11.76
C SER A 83 -6.50 -18.24 -11.95
N ALA A 84 -7.07 -17.41 -11.07
CA ALA A 84 -8.44 -16.92 -11.21
C ALA A 84 -8.64 -16.09 -12.48
N GLU A 85 -7.73 -15.16 -12.77
CA GLU A 85 -7.76 -14.31 -13.95
C GLU A 85 -7.76 -15.13 -15.25
N ARG A 86 -6.91 -16.16 -15.34
CA ARG A 86 -6.86 -17.06 -16.50
C ARG A 86 -8.14 -17.87 -16.69
N ALA A 87 -8.78 -18.28 -15.60
CA ALA A 87 -10.00 -19.08 -15.66
C ALA A 87 -11.26 -18.24 -15.90
N ALA A 88 -11.23 -16.94 -15.66
CA ALA A 88 -12.36 -16.04 -15.86
C ALA A 88 -12.50 -15.62 -17.33
N THR A 89 -13.38 -16.30 -18.07
CA THR A 89 -13.58 -16.12 -19.51
C THR A 89 -14.85 -15.34 -19.86
N THR A 90 -15.86 -15.38 -19.00
CA THR A 90 -17.14 -14.70 -19.15
C THR A 90 -17.15 -13.31 -18.50
N PRO A 91 -17.85 -12.31 -19.08
CA PRO A 91 -18.01 -10.98 -18.50
C PRO A 91 -18.42 -10.99 -17.02
N GLU A 92 -19.33 -11.88 -16.65
CA GLU A 92 -19.87 -12.02 -15.30
C GLU A 92 -18.78 -12.46 -14.32
N VAL A 93 -17.99 -13.48 -14.68
CA VAL A 93 -16.95 -14.00 -13.81
C VAL A 93 -15.75 -13.05 -13.76
N ARG A 94 -15.43 -12.36 -14.86
CA ARG A 94 -14.40 -11.32 -14.86
C ARG A 94 -14.74 -10.19 -13.90
N ARG A 95 -15.98 -9.70 -13.86
CA ARG A 95 -16.41 -8.70 -12.86
C ARG A 95 -16.22 -9.16 -11.41
N LEU A 96 -16.33 -10.47 -11.14
CA LEU A 96 -16.07 -11.03 -9.80
C LEU A 96 -14.57 -11.15 -9.48
N VAL A 97 -13.71 -11.33 -10.48
CA VAL A 97 -12.28 -11.60 -10.28
C VAL A 97 -11.42 -10.35 -10.27
N LEU A 98 -11.67 -9.43 -11.21
CA LEU A 98 -10.82 -8.26 -11.43
C LEU A 98 -10.68 -7.30 -10.23
N PRO A 99 -11.67 -7.12 -9.32
CA PRO A 99 -11.51 -6.28 -8.12
C PRO A 99 -10.29 -6.65 -7.26
N TYR A 100 -9.87 -7.92 -7.29
CA TYR A 100 -8.77 -8.43 -6.47
C TYR A 100 -7.37 -8.14 -7.06
N ALA A 101 -7.30 -7.50 -8.22
CA ALA A 101 -6.04 -7.20 -8.91
C ALA A 101 -5.08 -6.35 -8.07
N TYR A 102 -5.59 -5.44 -7.22
CA TYR A 102 -4.72 -4.58 -6.40
C TYR A 102 -3.77 -5.39 -5.50
N LEU A 103 -4.31 -6.38 -4.77
CA LEU A 103 -3.55 -7.20 -3.83
C LEU A 103 -2.92 -8.43 -4.50
N GLY A 104 -3.52 -8.96 -5.58
CA GLY A 104 -2.92 -10.05 -6.36
C GLY A 104 -1.71 -9.61 -7.21
N LEU A 105 -1.67 -8.33 -7.60
CA LEU A 105 -0.63 -7.74 -8.43
C LEU A 105 -0.01 -6.50 -7.76
N GLY A 106 0.54 -6.70 -6.56
CA GLY A 106 1.01 -5.60 -5.70
C GLY A 106 2.30 -4.90 -6.13
N LEU A 107 3.09 -5.45 -7.05
CA LEU A 107 4.44 -4.97 -7.33
C LEU A 107 4.46 -3.75 -8.26
N PRO A 108 5.53 -2.92 -8.24
CA PRO A 108 5.67 -1.78 -9.14
C PRO A 108 5.57 -2.16 -10.62
N GLY A 109 6.17 -3.29 -11.02
CA GLY A 109 6.11 -3.79 -12.39
C GLY A 109 4.71 -4.20 -12.85
N ASP A 110 3.76 -4.37 -11.93
CA ASP A 110 2.38 -4.74 -12.26
C ASP A 110 1.47 -3.55 -12.53
N VAL A 111 1.92 -2.32 -12.30
CA VAL A 111 1.08 -1.12 -12.48
C VAL A 111 0.43 -1.07 -13.88
N PRO A 112 1.15 -1.33 -15.00
CA PRO A 112 0.51 -1.33 -16.32
C PRO A 112 -0.60 -2.39 -16.44
N ARG A 113 -0.34 -3.63 -16.00
CA ARG A 113 -1.34 -4.71 -16.07
C ARG A 113 -2.54 -4.41 -15.17
N ARG A 114 -2.34 -3.85 -13.98
CA ARG A 114 -3.44 -3.40 -13.12
C ARG A 114 -4.28 -2.32 -13.80
N GLY A 115 -3.66 -1.42 -14.56
CA GLY A 115 -4.38 -0.39 -15.33
C GLY A 115 -5.29 -1.00 -16.38
N GLU A 116 -4.79 -1.96 -17.17
CA GLU A 116 -5.58 -2.69 -18.16
C GLU A 116 -6.80 -3.39 -17.53
N LEU A 117 -6.60 -4.06 -16.39
CA LEU A 117 -7.66 -4.77 -15.68
C LEU A 117 -8.67 -3.82 -15.03
N ALA A 118 -8.23 -2.64 -14.59
CA ALA A 118 -9.11 -1.61 -14.06
C ALA A 118 -10.03 -1.06 -15.14
N ASP A 119 -9.48 -0.72 -16.31
CA ASP A 119 -10.24 -0.20 -17.45
C ASP A 119 -11.23 -1.26 -17.97
N GLU A 120 -10.83 -2.52 -18.01
CA GLU A 120 -11.73 -3.63 -18.35
C GLU A 120 -12.87 -3.79 -17.34
N LEU A 121 -12.57 -3.79 -16.03
CA LEU A 121 -13.61 -3.91 -14.99
C LEU A 121 -14.62 -2.77 -15.08
N VAL A 122 -14.17 -1.53 -15.30
CA VAL A 122 -15.07 -0.38 -15.50
C VAL A 122 -15.97 -0.61 -16.73
N ALA A 123 -15.41 -1.00 -17.86
CA ALA A 123 -16.20 -1.24 -19.08
C ALA A 123 -17.23 -2.38 -18.91
N LEU A 124 -16.84 -3.48 -18.26
CA LEU A 124 -17.74 -4.59 -17.97
C LEU A 124 -18.86 -4.19 -16.99
N ALA A 125 -18.52 -3.38 -15.98
CA ALA A 125 -19.50 -2.93 -14.99
C ALA A 125 -20.51 -1.95 -15.59
N GLU A 126 -20.06 -1.02 -16.44
CA GLU A 126 -20.93 -0.11 -17.19
C GLU A 126 -21.87 -0.89 -18.13
N GLY A 127 -21.34 -1.86 -18.88
CA GLY A 127 -22.15 -2.69 -19.77
C GLY A 127 -23.19 -3.57 -19.05
N ALA A 128 -23.02 -3.80 -17.76
CA ALA A 128 -23.90 -4.62 -16.93
C ALA A 128 -24.78 -3.81 -15.96
N ASP A 129 -24.70 -2.47 -15.99
CA ASP A 129 -25.33 -1.58 -14.99
C ASP A 129 -25.05 -2.02 -13.54
N ASP A 130 -23.81 -2.42 -13.26
CA ASP A 130 -23.39 -2.92 -11.95
C ASP A 130 -22.64 -1.84 -11.15
N PRO A 131 -23.31 -1.09 -10.25
CA PRO A 131 -22.68 0.00 -9.51
C PRO A 131 -21.60 -0.50 -8.54
N VAL A 132 -21.69 -1.75 -8.08
CA VAL A 132 -20.71 -2.34 -7.16
C VAL A 132 -19.42 -2.64 -7.90
N ALA A 133 -19.50 -3.36 -9.02
CA ALA A 133 -18.31 -3.63 -9.85
C ALA A 133 -17.69 -2.34 -10.40
N LEU A 134 -18.52 -1.34 -10.75
CA LEU A 134 -18.05 -0.04 -11.22
C LEU A 134 -17.26 0.68 -10.13
N PHE A 135 -17.73 0.68 -8.88
CA PHE A 135 -17.02 1.26 -7.75
C PHE A 135 -15.64 0.61 -7.54
N GLU A 136 -15.55 -0.72 -7.61
CA GLU A 136 -14.26 -1.44 -7.49
C GLU A 136 -13.31 -1.12 -8.66
N GLY A 137 -13.83 -1.08 -9.88
CA GLY A 137 -13.04 -0.68 -11.06
C GLY A 137 -12.48 0.74 -10.95
N LEU A 138 -13.30 1.68 -10.50
CA LEU A 138 -12.86 3.05 -10.25
C LEU A 138 -11.82 3.14 -9.14
N GLN A 139 -11.91 2.31 -8.11
CA GLN A 139 -10.87 2.27 -7.08
C GLN A 139 -9.51 1.79 -7.63
N LEU A 140 -9.53 0.75 -8.48
CA LEU A 140 -8.32 0.30 -9.17
C LEU A 140 -7.78 1.38 -10.11
N GLN A 141 -8.67 2.16 -10.74
CA GLN A 141 -8.25 3.34 -11.51
C GLN A 141 -7.59 4.38 -10.60
N VAL A 142 -8.16 4.77 -9.46
CA VAL A 142 -7.48 5.70 -8.53
C VAL A 142 -6.07 5.22 -8.21
N SER A 143 -5.93 3.94 -7.84
CA SER A 143 -4.62 3.35 -7.52
C SER A 143 -3.61 3.44 -8.67
N THR A 144 -4.00 3.06 -9.87
CA THR A 144 -3.10 2.98 -11.04
C THR A 144 -2.80 4.37 -11.60
N ARG A 145 -3.77 5.27 -11.58
CA ARG A 145 -3.61 6.67 -12.00
C ARG A 145 -2.66 7.43 -11.08
N VAL A 146 -2.78 7.26 -9.75
CA VAL A 146 -1.80 7.82 -8.82
C VAL A 146 -0.41 7.24 -9.11
N ALA A 147 -0.27 5.91 -9.22
CA ALA A 147 1.02 5.26 -9.46
C ALA A 147 1.72 5.70 -10.77
N LEU A 148 0.95 6.12 -11.78
CA LEU A 148 1.42 6.64 -13.07
C LEU A 148 1.49 8.17 -13.14
N ALA A 149 1.34 8.86 -12.01
CA ALA A 149 1.29 10.33 -11.92
C ALA A 149 0.18 10.99 -12.76
N ASP A 150 -0.91 10.29 -13.09
CA ASP A 150 -2.12 10.89 -13.67
C ASP A 150 -3.03 11.42 -12.55
N GLY A 151 -2.66 12.59 -12.04
CA GLY A 151 -3.43 13.26 -11.00
C GLY A 151 -4.86 13.54 -11.42
N SER A 152 -5.06 14.01 -12.65
CA SER A 152 -6.39 14.38 -13.16
C SER A 152 -7.33 13.17 -13.27
N GLY A 153 -6.80 12.02 -13.71
CA GLY A 153 -7.54 10.76 -13.80
C GLY A 153 -7.90 10.20 -12.44
N ALA A 154 -7.00 10.31 -11.45
CA ALA A 154 -7.27 9.88 -10.09
C ALA A 154 -8.44 10.65 -9.46
N ARG A 155 -8.47 12.00 -9.56
CA ARG A 155 -9.58 12.81 -9.03
C ARG A 155 -10.90 12.50 -9.75
N LYS A 156 -10.88 12.39 -11.08
CA LYS A 156 -12.07 12.00 -11.86
C LYS A 156 -12.64 10.64 -11.44
N ALA A 157 -11.78 9.66 -11.18
CA ALA A 157 -12.22 8.35 -10.71
C ALA A 157 -12.84 8.44 -9.31
N LEU A 158 -12.21 9.17 -8.38
CA LEU A 158 -12.74 9.39 -7.04
C LEU A 158 -14.09 10.13 -7.06
N ASP A 159 -14.24 11.18 -7.88
CA ASP A 159 -15.49 11.93 -8.03
C ASP A 159 -16.64 11.01 -8.51
N ARG A 160 -16.34 10.10 -9.45
CA ARG A 160 -17.30 9.09 -9.88
C ARG A 160 -17.66 8.12 -8.75
N MET A 161 -16.70 7.71 -7.93
CA MET A 161 -16.95 6.87 -6.75
C MET A 161 -17.88 7.57 -5.74
N HIS A 162 -17.70 8.88 -5.51
CA HIS A 162 -18.61 9.67 -4.67
C HIS A 162 -20.05 9.61 -5.19
N GLY A 163 -20.25 9.72 -6.51
CA GLY A 163 -21.58 9.64 -7.12
C GLY A 163 -22.26 8.26 -6.99
N LEU A 164 -21.50 7.20 -6.71
CA LEU A 164 -22.01 5.84 -6.58
C LEU A 164 -22.32 5.44 -5.12
N ILE A 165 -21.88 6.22 -4.13
CA ILE A 165 -21.80 5.74 -2.75
C ILE A 165 -23.17 5.36 -2.15
N ASP A 166 -24.22 6.10 -2.52
CA ASP A 166 -25.59 5.83 -2.08
C ASP A 166 -26.21 4.63 -2.78
N LEU A 167 -25.77 4.31 -4.01
CA LEU A 167 -26.22 3.15 -4.77
C LEU A 167 -25.58 1.85 -4.27
N VAL A 168 -24.30 1.89 -3.91
CA VAL A 168 -23.59 0.71 -3.40
C VAL A 168 -23.95 0.40 -1.93
N GLY A 169 -24.26 1.41 -1.13
CA GLY A 169 -24.90 1.28 0.19
C GLY A 169 -24.09 0.60 1.30
N ASP A 170 -22.93 0.02 1.01
CA ASP A 170 -22.12 -0.78 1.94
C ASP A 170 -21.15 0.06 2.81
N VAL A 171 -20.94 -0.36 4.07
CA VAL A 171 -20.07 0.33 5.04
C VAL A 171 -18.59 0.24 4.61
N GLY A 172 -18.16 -0.88 4.02
CA GLY A 172 -16.79 -1.05 3.54
C GLY A 172 -16.43 -0.08 2.43
N ARG A 173 -17.34 0.16 1.50
CA ARG A 173 -17.15 1.14 0.42
C ARG A 173 -17.15 2.57 0.92
N ARG A 174 -17.93 2.89 1.98
CA ARG A 174 -17.84 4.19 2.66
C ARG A 174 -16.50 4.38 3.34
N TRP A 175 -16.00 3.34 4.03
CA TRP A 175 -14.66 3.35 4.62
C TRP A 175 -13.58 3.56 3.55
N GLN A 176 -13.68 2.86 2.42
CA GLN A 176 -12.79 3.00 1.27
C GLN A 176 -12.80 4.39 0.67
N LEU A 177 -13.98 4.95 0.45
CA LEU A 177 -14.12 6.30 -0.07
C LEU A 177 -13.46 7.33 0.85
N LEU A 178 -13.61 7.20 2.18
CA LEU A 178 -12.99 8.13 3.13
C LEU A 178 -11.46 8.05 3.10
N TYR A 179 -10.85 6.86 3.13
CA TYR A 179 -9.39 6.78 3.11
C TYR A 179 -8.82 7.23 1.76
N LEU A 180 -9.51 6.99 0.64
CA LEU A 180 -9.07 7.50 -0.67
C LEU A 180 -9.18 9.02 -0.73
N SER A 181 -10.27 9.58 -0.21
CA SER A 181 -10.44 11.04 -0.11
C SER A 181 -9.34 11.66 0.75
N ALA A 182 -9.00 11.04 1.88
CA ALA A 182 -7.89 11.47 2.71
C ALA A 182 -6.55 11.44 1.95
N ALA A 183 -6.32 10.39 1.16
CA ALA A 183 -5.12 10.25 0.36
C ALA A 183 -4.98 11.36 -0.68
N LEU A 184 -6.06 11.70 -1.40
CA LEU A 184 -6.03 12.77 -2.41
C LEU A 184 -5.93 14.16 -1.77
N ALA A 185 -6.63 14.42 -0.66
CA ALA A 185 -6.45 15.65 0.11
C ALA A 185 -4.98 15.83 0.59
N HIS A 186 -4.33 14.73 0.98
CA HIS A 186 -2.90 14.74 1.31
C HIS A 186 -2.02 15.12 0.10
N LEU A 187 -2.31 14.58 -1.10
CA LEU A 187 -1.61 14.97 -2.32
C LEU A 187 -1.75 16.48 -2.56
N ASP A 188 -2.97 17.00 -2.46
CA ASP A 188 -3.32 18.40 -2.70
C ASP A 188 -2.68 19.36 -1.67
N GLY A 189 -2.18 18.82 -0.55
CA GLY A 189 -1.58 19.60 0.54
C GLY A 189 -2.58 20.07 1.60
N GLU A 190 -3.81 19.58 1.54
CA GLU A 190 -4.89 19.85 2.50
C GLU A 190 -4.77 18.91 3.72
N LEU A 191 -3.68 19.07 4.48
CA LEU A 191 -3.25 18.12 5.51
C LEU A 191 -4.27 17.96 6.64
N GLU A 192 -4.90 19.04 7.09
CA GLU A 192 -5.94 19.00 8.14
C GLU A 192 -7.18 18.23 7.67
N GLN A 193 -7.60 18.44 6.42
CA GLN A 193 -8.73 17.72 5.84
C GLN A 193 -8.40 16.24 5.69
N ALA A 194 -7.20 15.93 5.22
CA ALA A 194 -6.74 14.55 5.09
C ALA A 194 -6.71 13.83 6.44
N GLU A 195 -6.27 14.52 7.51
CA GLU A 195 -6.27 13.99 8.87
C GLU A 195 -7.68 13.74 9.41
N ASP A 196 -8.63 14.68 9.23
CA ASP A 196 -10.04 14.47 9.61
C ASP A 196 -10.65 13.25 8.91
N LEU A 197 -10.45 13.13 7.61
CA LEU A 197 -10.96 12.03 6.81
C LEU A 197 -10.37 10.68 7.24
N ALA A 198 -9.07 10.62 7.55
CA ALA A 198 -8.42 9.41 8.04
C ALA A 198 -8.98 8.97 9.41
N TRP A 199 -9.20 9.92 10.33
CA TRP A 199 -9.83 9.64 11.62
C TRP A 199 -11.27 9.16 11.48
N ARG A 200 -12.06 9.79 10.60
CA ARG A 200 -13.42 9.35 10.29
C ARG A 200 -13.46 7.96 9.68
N ALA A 201 -12.50 7.62 8.82
CA ALA A 201 -12.35 6.27 8.30
C ALA A 201 -12.09 5.26 9.43
N LEU A 202 -11.17 5.56 10.36
CA LEU A 202 -10.89 4.69 11.50
C LEU A 202 -12.10 4.47 12.42
N GLN A 203 -12.96 5.49 12.57
CA GLN A 203 -14.17 5.41 13.40
C GLN A 203 -15.31 4.60 12.76
N LEU A 204 -15.29 4.39 11.44
CA LEU A 204 -16.24 3.48 10.80
C LEU A 204 -15.91 2.04 11.18
N LEU A 205 -16.95 1.23 11.37
CA LEU A 205 -16.82 -0.23 11.50
C LEU A 205 -16.33 -0.82 10.18
N ALA A 206 -15.03 -0.74 9.93
CA ALA A 206 -14.42 -1.28 8.74
C ALA A 206 -14.73 -2.79 8.69
N PRO A 207 -15.21 -3.33 7.56
CA PRO A 207 -15.50 -4.76 7.42
C PRO A 207 -14.21 -5.54 7.15
N VAL A 208 -13.16 -5.24 7.92
CA VAL A 208 -11.85 -5.89 7.86
C VAL A 208 -11.39 -6.16 9.30
N SER A 209 -10.35 -6.97 9.47
CA SER A 209 -9.75 -7.15 10.80
C SER A 209 -9.33 -5.81 11.41
N PRO A 210 -9.49 -5.60 12.72
CA PRO A 210 -9.02 -4.38 13.40
C PRO A 210 -7.54 -4.10 13.16
N ALA A 211 -6.71 -5.15 13.07
CA ALA A 211 -5.29 -5.03 12.75
C ALA A 211 -5.05 -4.44 11.35
N ARG A 212 -5.81 -4.87 10.32
CA ARG A 212 -5.70 -4.32 8.97
C ARG A 212 -6.18 -2.87 8.91
N ALA A 213 -7.29 -2.54 9.56
CA ALA A 213 -7.78 -1.16 9.65
C ALA A 213 -6.76 -0.25 10.36
N ALA A 214 -6.16 -0.73 11.45
CA ALA A 214 -5.10 -0.02 12.15
C ALA A 214 -3.86 0.16 11.26
N ALA A 215 -3.40 -0.85 10.54
CA ALA A 215 -2.24 -0.72 9.65
C ALA A 215 -2.46 0.30 8.52
N ALA A 216 -3.65 0.30 7.91
CA ALA A 216 -4.07 1.31 6.94
C ALA A 216 -4.01 2.73 7.55
N PHE A 217 -4.62 2.91 8.71
CA PHE A 217 -4.62 4.20 9.41
C PHE A 217 -3.21 4.69 9.75
N HIS A 218 -2.35 3.84 10.33
CA HIS A 218 -0.99 4.24 10.70
C HIS A 218 -0.13 4.58 9.48
N ALA A 219 -0.32 3.90 8.34
CA ALA A 219 0.34 4.27 7.08
C ALA A 219 -0.07 5.67 6.59
N GLN A 220 -1.35 6.03 6.72
CA GLN A 220 -1.84 7.38 6.39
C GLN A 220 -1.29 8.44 7.35
N VAL A 221 -1.35 8.19 8.65
CA VAL A 221 -0.82 9.13 9.66
C VAL A 221 0.67 9.35 9.45
N LEU A 222 1.45 8.31 9.16
CA LEU A 222 2.87 8.46 8.86
C LEU A 222 3.13 9.40 7.68
N ALA A 223 2.39 9.24 6.57
CA ALA A 223 2.50 10.13 5.41
C ALA A 223 2.16 11.59 5.76
N LEU A 224 1.09 11.81 6.54
CA LEU A 224 0.69 13.15 7.01
C LEU A 224 1.72 13.78 7.94
N ARG A 225 2.32 12.98 8.83
CA ARG A 225 3.37 13.43 9.75
C ARG A 225 4.68 13.72 9.03
N LEU A 226 5.02 12.97 7.99
CA LEU A 226 6.11 13.32 7.08
C LEU A 226 5.85 14.68 6.42
N ALA A 227 4.68 14.85 5.78
CA ALA A 227 4.34 16.08 5.05
C ALA A 227 4.25 17.33 5.94
N SER A 228 3.88 17.17 7.21
CA SER A 228 3.79 18.29 8.18
C SER A 228 5.06 18.50 9.02
N GLY A 229 6.11 17.69 8.84
CA GLY A 229 7.32 17.78 9.65
C GLY A 229 7.14 17.35 11.12
N ARG A 230 6.15 16.49 11.38
CA ARG A 230 5.73 16.03 12.72
C ARG A 230 5.99 14.54 12.96
N LEU A 231 6.99 13.96 12.31
CA LEU A 231 7.33 12.52 12.42
C LEU A 231 7.59 12.06 13.86
N GLY A 232 8.12 12.94 14.73
CA GLY A 232 8.35 12.61 16.14
C GLY A 232 7.07 12.20 16.90
N GLU A 233 5.88 12.59 16.43
CA GLU A 233 4.61 12.16 17.04
C GLU A 233 4.36 10.64 16.89
N VAL A 234 4.98 9.98 15.91
CA VAL A 234 4.74 8.56 15.59
C VAL A 234 5.93 7.63 15.87
N THR A 235 7.10 8.14 16.28
CA THR A 235 8.27 7.28 16.59
C THR A 235 7.93 6.22 17.63
N GLY A 236 7.25 6.61 18.72
CA GLY A 236 6.93 5.71 19.84
C GLY A 236 6.07 4.51 19.43
N ILE A 237 5.00 4.75 18.65
CA ILE A 237 4.13 3.67 18.18
C ILE A 237 4.84 2.77 17.16
N LEU A 238 5.73 3.32 16.32
CA LEU A 238 6.51 2.53 15.37
C LEU A 238 7.54 1.62 16.07
N ARG A 239 8.16 2.07 17.17
CA ARG A 239 9.01 1.21 18.01
C ARG A 239 8.22 0.02 18.56
N THR A 240 6.99 0.25 19.04
CA THR A 240 6.09 -0.83 19.48
C THR A 240 5.75 -1.77 18.32
N LEU A 241 5.37 -1.26 17.16
CA LEU A 241 5.03 -2.08 16.00
C LEU A 241 6.20 -2.95 15.52
N VAL A 242 7.42 -2.42 15.51
CA VAL A 242 8.62 -3.20 15.18
C VAL A 242 8.90 -4.27 16.23
N ALA A 243 8.75 -3.96 17.51
CA ALA A 243 8.94 -4.94 18.59
C ALA A 243 7.91 -6.09 18.51
N ASP A 244 6.65 -5.77 18.22
CA ASP A 244 5.57 -6.74 18.13
C ASP A 244 5.57 -7.52 16.80
N GLN A 245 6.05 -6.90 15.71
CA GLN A 245 6.00 -7.44 14.34
C GLN A 245 7.35 -7.26 13.61
N PRO A 246 8.46 -7.83 14.10
CA PRO A 246 9.80 -7.61 13.54
C PRO A 246 9.99 -8.21 12.13
N ALA A 247 9.10 -9.10 11.71
CA ALA A 247 9.16 -9.71 10.38
C ALA A 247 8.62 -8.80 9.27
N ILE A 248 8.09 -7.61 9.58
CA ILE A 248 7.47 -6.71 8.60
C ILE A 248 8.45 -5.60 8.20
N PRO A 249 9.03 -5.65 6.99
CA PRO A 249 10.05 -4.69 6.56
C PRO A 249 9.56 -3.25 6.54
N ALA A 250 8.28 -3.05 6.20
CA ALA A 250 7.68 -1.72 6.13
C ALA A 250 7.69 -0.99 7.48
N TRP A 251 7.60 -1.71 8.61
CA TRP A 251 7.72 -1.11 9.95
C TRP A 251 9.14 -0.68 10.25
N HIS A 252 10.14 -1.48 9.85
CA HIS A 252 11.54 -1.08 9.95
C HIS A 252 11.85 0.16 9.11
N ALA A 253 11.36 0.22 7.86
CA ALA A 253 11.55 1.39 7.00
C ALA A 253 10.86 2.65 7.55
N ALA A 254 9.65 2.52 8.09
CA ALA A 254 8.92 3.61 8.72
C ALA A 254 9.62 4.13 9.98
N LEU A 255 10.13 3.24 10.84
CA LEU A 255 10.89 3.61 12.03
C LEU A 255 12.22 4.27 11.64
N ALA A 256 12.95 3.71 10.67
CA ALA A 256 14.16 4.32 10.13
C ALA A 256 13.92 5.75 9.65
N LEU A 257 12.79 6.01 8.97
CA LEU A 257 12.43 7.37 8.55
C LEU A 257 12.27 8.33 9.74
N CYS A 258 11.65 7.89 10.83
CA CYS A 258 11.53 8.73 12.04
C CYS A 258 12.91 8.98 12.68
N LEU A 259 13.73 7.94 12.82
CA LEU A 259 15.08 8.03 13.39
C LEU A 259 15.98 8.96 12.57
N ALA A 260 15.90 8.91 11.24
CA ALA A 260 16.66 9.79 10.36
C ALA A 260 16.38 11.28 10.61
N HIS A 261 15.12 11.64 10.85
CA HIS A 261 14.75 13.01 11.19
C HIS A 261 15.19 13.40 12.61
N GLU A 262 15.19 12.47 13.56
CA GLU A 262 15.75 12.70 14.90
C GLU A 262 17.26 12.95 14.84
N VAL A 263 18.00 12.18 14.05
CA VAL A 263 19.44 12.38 13.79
C VAL A 263 19.69 13.75 13.18
N ALA A 264 19.01 14.09 12.08
CA ALA A 264 19.17 15.37 11.39
C ALA A 264 18.84 16.58 12.28
N SER A 265 17.79 16.48 13.13
CA SER A 265 17.41 17.54 14.06
C SER A 265 18.39 17.68 15.23
N GLY A 266 18.97 16.56 15.68
CA GLY A 266 19.98 16.54 16.75
C GLY A 266 21.30 17.18 16.32
N GLU A 267 21.71 17.00 15.06
CA GLU A 267 22.90 17.64 14.48
C GLU A 267 22.72 19.15 14.31
N ALA A 268 21.51 19.61 13.97
CA ALA A 268 21.20 21.04 13.82
C ALA A 268 21.16 21.82 15.16
N GLY A 269 20.94 21.12 16.29
CA GLY A 269 20.84 21.72 17.62
C GLY A 269 22.10 21.61 18.49
N SER A 270 23.15 20.93 18.01
CA SER A 270 24.37 20.64 18.79
C SER A 270 25.50 21.65 18.54
N ASP A 271 25.28 22.93 18.84
CA ASP A 271 26.39 23.91 18.95
C ASP A 271 27.23 23.71 20.24
N ASP A 272 26.76 22.89 21.20
CA ASP A 272 27.37 22.72 22.54
C ASP A 272 28.22 21.43 22.71
N GLY A 273 28.66 20.79 21.61
CA GLY A 273 29.73 19.79 21.67
C GLY A 273 29.43 18.50 22.47
N ALA A 274 28.16 18.09 22.56
CA ALA A 274 27.75 16.82 23.18
C ALA A 274 27.66 15.67 22.13
N PRO A 275 28.67 14.80 21.99
CA PRO A 275 28.79 13.90 20.83
C PRO A 275 28.05 12.54 20.99
N ALA A 276 27.54 12.22 22.19
CA ALA A 276 27.20 10.83 22.53
C ALA A 276 25.77 10.36 22.16
N ARG A 277 24.83 11.26 21.89
CA ARG A 277 23.43 10.88 21.54
C ARG A 277 23.22 10.63 20.03
N SER A 278 24.02 11.27 19.18
CA SER A 278 23.88 11.14 17.72
C SER A 278 24.38 9.77 17.21
N ASP A 279 25.51 9.28 17.73
CA ASP A 279 26.09 8.00 17.31
C ASP A 279 25.16 6.80 17.60
N GLY A 280 24.47 6.80 18.74
CA GLY A 280 23.50 5.75 19.09
C GLY A 280 22.28 5.76 18.18
N ALA A 281 21.73 6.94 17.86
CA ALA A 281 20.58 7.06 16.97
C ALA A 281 20.94 6.69 15.52
N ARG A 282 22.15 7.01 15.07
CA ARG A 282 22.64 6.62 13.74
C ARG A 282 22.87 5.11 13.62
N ALA A 283 23.40 4.49 14.66
CA ALA A 283 23.54 3.03 14.71
C ALA A 283 22.19 2.32 14.67
N GLU A 284 21.20 2.83 15.41
CA GLU A 284 19.83 2.30 15.41
C GLU A 284 19.15 2.47 14.04
N LEU A 285 19.31 3.64 13.41
CA LEU A 285 18.84 3.90 12.05
C LEU A 285 19.40 2.87 11.06
N GLU A 286 20.72 2.67 11.07
CA GLU A 286 21.42 1.73 10.19
C GLU A 286 20.93 0.29 10.38
N GLU A 287 20.69 -0.13 11.62
CA GLU A 287 20.11 -1.44 11.95
C GLU A 287 18.74 -1.63 11.29
N HIS A 288 17.83 -0.67 11.45
CA HIS A 288 16.49 -0.76 10.86
C HIS A 288 16.52 -0.68 9.33
N LEU A 289 17.41 0.11 8.73
CA LEU A 289 17.60 0.13 7.27
C LEU A 289 18.05 -1.24 6.75
N ARG A 290 19.02 -1.86 7.42
CA ARG A 290 19.51 -3.20 7.04
C ARG A 290 18.43 -4.26 7.23
N ALA A 291 17.64 -4.20 8.30
CA ALA A 291 16.52 -5.10 8.51
C ALA A 291 15.45 -4.96 7.41
N ALA A 292 15.10 -3.73 7.02
CA ALA A 292 14.16 -3.48 5.92
C ALA A 292 14.66 -4.06 4.58
N LEU A 293 15.96 -3.95 4.31
CA LEU A 293 16.58 -4.50 3.10
C LEU A 293 16.73 -6.03 3.12
N ALA A 294 17.05 -6.62 4.28
CA ALA A 294 17.31 -8.05 4.43
C ALA A 294 16.02 -8.89 4.31
N HIS A 295 14.90 -8.38 4.81
CA HIS A 295 13.63 -9.11 4.86
C HIS A 295 12.66 -8.75 3.73
N THR A 296 13.18 -8.28 2.60
CA THR A 296 12.36 -7.76 1.51
C THR A 296 11.37 -8.82 1.00
N THR A 297 10.10 -8.60 1.33
CA THR A 297 8.98 -9.39 0.83
C THR A 297 8.47 -8.68 -0.41
N GLU A 298 8.41 -9.36 -1.55
CA GLU A 298 7.89 -8.81 -2.82
C GLU A 298 6.36 -8.73 -2.80
N ASP A 299 5.83 -7.91 -1.90
CA ASP A 299 4.41 -7.66 -1.73
C ASP A 299 4.01 -6.22 -2.12
N PHE A 300 2.74 -5.86 -1.89
CA PHE A 300 2.22 -4.53 -2.21
C PHE A 300 2.83 -3.39 -1.36
N THR A 301 3.50 -3.70 -0.25
CA THR A 301 4.20 -2.72 0.59
C THR A 301 5.65 -2.49 0.15
N TRP A 302 6.17 -3.33 -0.75
CA TRP A 302 7.56 -3.30 -1.21
C TRP A 302 8.02 -1.89 -1.61
N LEU A 303 7.26 -1.21 -2.45
CA LEU A 303 7.65 0.11 -2.96
C LEU A 303 7.66 1.16 -1.85
N ALA A 304 6.65 1.15 -0.98
CA ALA A 304 6.56 2.06 0.16
C ALA A 304 7.73 1.86 1.13
N SER A 305 8.08 0.60 1.43
CA SER A 305 9.22 0.27 2.27
C SER A 305 10.53 0.85 1.70
N HIS A 306 10.82 0.62 0.41
CA HIS A 306 12.05 1.13 -0.22
C HIS A 306 12.07 2.66 -0.34
N VAL A 307 10.92 3.27 -0.65
CA VAL A 307 10.80 4.73 -0.76
C VAL A 307 10.99 5.42 0.60
N MET A 308 10.47 4.85 1.69
CA MET A 308 10.72 5.35 3.05
C MET A 308 12.17 5.10 3.47
N ALA A 309 12.71 3.90 3.23
CA ALA A 309 14.09 3.56 3.57
C ALA A 309 15.10 4.44 2.80
N ALA A 310 14.86 4.75 1.53
CA ALA A 310 15.71 5.64 0.74
C ALA A 310 15.73 7.08 1.27
N ARG A 311 14.56 7.61 1.69
CA ARG A 311 14.51 8.91 2.39
C ARG A 311 15.31 8.87 3.69
N ALA A 312 15.04 7.85 4.51
CA ALA A 312 15.71 7.67 5.79
C ALA A 312 17.24 7.58 5.64
N ALA A 313 17.71 6.81 4.66
CA ALA A 313 19.13 6.63 4.38
C ALA A 313 19.80 7.93 3.93
N ALA A 314 19.16 8.70 3.05
CA ALA A 314 19.67 10.00 2.60
C ALA A 314 19.69 11.03 3.75
N VAL A 315 18.57 11.20 4.46
CA VAL A 315 18.40 12.22 5.51
C VAL A 315 19.24 11.92 6.74
N GLY A 316 19.31 10.67 7.18
CA GLY A 316 20.07 10.28 8.37
C GLY A 316 21.54 9.97 8.08
N GLY A 317 21.98 10.13 6.83
CA GLY A 317 23.34 9.86 6.37
C GLY A 317 23.82 8.44 6.72
N ALA A 318 23.11 7.45 6.17
CA ALA A 318 23.44 6.03 6.28
C ALA A 318 24.72 5.67 5.51
N SER A 319 25.18 4.43 5.69
CA SER A 319 26.35 3.91 4.98
C SER A 319 26.18 3.91 3.45
N ARG A 320 27.30 4.05 2.73
CA ARG A 320 27.29 4.13 1.26
C ARG A 320 26.73 2.87 0.59
N ASP A 321 26.99 1.69 1.15
CA ASP A 321 26.43 0.43 0.66
C ASP A 321 24.89 0.41 0.74
N VAL A 322 24.30 0.96 1.81
CA VAL A 322 22.85 1.09 1.94
C VAL A 322 22.28 2.06 0.91
N LEU A 323 22.93 3.20 0.67
CA LEU A 323 22.51 4.17 -0.36
C LEU A 323 22.54 3.54 -1.77
N ASP A 324 23.60 2.80 -2.09
CA ASP A 324 23.79 2.18 -3.41
C ASP A 324 22.78 1.05 -3.66
N GLU A 325 22.50 0.22 -2.65
CA GLU A 325 21.46 -0.83 -2.74
C GLU A 325 20.07 -0.24 -2.96
N LEU A 326 19.69 0.81 -2.22
CA LEU A 326 18.39 1.47 -2.37
C LEU A 326 18.24 2.16 -3.74
N ASP A 327 19.31 2.78 -4.25
CA ASP A 327 19.34 3.36 -5.60
C ASP A 327 19.11 2.28 -6.66
N ALA A 328 19.83 1.15 -6.57
CA ALA A 328 19.73 0.06 -7.54
C ALA A 328 18.32 -0.54 -7.59
N ARG A 329 17.65 -0.69 -6.44
CA ARG A 329 16.28 -1.24 -6.37
C ARG A 329 15.22 -0.26 -6.87
N LEU A 330 15.38 1.05 -6.60
CA LEU A 330 14.38 2.05 -6.97
C LEU A 330 14.55 2.61 -8.38
N ALA A 331 15.77 2.62 -8.93
CA ALA A 331 16.06 3.21 -10.24
C ALA A 331 15.18 2.68 -11.39
N PRO A 332 14.87 1.37 -11.49
CA PRO A 332 13.96 0.85 -12.52
C PRO A 332 12.52 1.39 -12.44
N HIS A 333 12.16 2.03 -11.31
CA HIS A 333 10.82 2.50 -11.01
C HIS A 333 10.75 4.03 -10.91
N ALA A 334 11.77 4.75 -11.41
CA ALA A 334 11.88 6.20 -11.26
C ALA A 334 10.77 7.03 -11.94
N ASP A 335 9.96 6.44 -12.84
CA ASP A 335 8.79 7.10 -13.45
C ASP A 335 7.51 6.91 -12.62
N LEU A 336 7.54 6.07 -11.58
CA LEU A 336 6.37 5.74 -10.79
C LEU A 336 6.21 6.65 -9.56
N VAL A 337 4.98 6.70 -9.08
CA VAL A 337 4.61 7.25 -7.78
C VAL A 337 4.33 6.10 -6.81
N CYS A 338 4.85 6.20 -5.60
CA CYS A 338 4.56 5.24 -4.56
C CYS A 338 3.10 5.35 -4.13
N TRP A 339 2.33 4.28 -4.30
CA TRP A 339 0.97 4.14 -3.82
C TRP A 339 0.86 2.89 -2.94
N GLN A 340 0.39 3.06 -1.71
CA GLN A 340 0.27 1.98 -0.71
C GLN A 340 -1.18 1.49 -0.55
N GLY A 341 -2.13 2.07 -1.27
CA GLY A 341 -3.54 1.67 -1.25
C GLY A 341 -4.40 2.64 -0.45
N THR A 342 -3.84 3.20 0.61
CA THR A 342 -4.51 4.16 1.49
C THR A 342 -3.80 5.51 1.58
N CYS A 343 -2.52 5.58 1.17
CA CYS A 343 -1.75 6.80 1.07
C CYS A 343 -0.72 6.69 -0.07
N SER A 344 -0.03 7.81 -0.31
CA SER A 344 1.13 7.90 -1.18
C SER A 344 2.33 8.44 -0.41
N TYR A 345 3.52 7.93 -0.72
CA TYR A 345 4.80 8.51 -0.30
C TYR A 345 5.50 9.24 -1.45
N GLY A 346 4.74 9.66 -2.47
CA GLY A 346 5.20 10.52 -3.55
C GLY A 346 5.98 9.82 -4.66
N PRO A 347 6.46 10.59 -5.65
CA PRO A 347 7.25 10.08 -6.77
C PRO A 347 8.53 9.38 -6.31
N VAL A 348 8.84 8.22 -6.90
CA VAL A 348 10.09 7.47 -6.64
C VAL A 348 11.34 8.30 -6.99
N ALA A 349 11.21 9.23 -7.94
CA ALA A 349 12.27 10.16 -8.30
C ALA A 349 12.69 11.09 -7.14
N VAL A 350 11.82 11.37 -6.16
CA VAL A 350 12.16 12.20 -4.98
C VAL A 350 13.26 11.53 -4.16
N PRO A 351 13.06 10.34 -3.55
CA PRO A 351 14.13 9.70 -2.78
C PRO A 351 15.37 9.37 -3.62
N LEU A 352 15.23 9.05 -4.91
CA LEU A 352 16.39 8.86 -5.79
C LEU A 352 17.23 10.15 -5.93
N ALA A 353 16.60 11.31 -6.04
CA ALA A 353 17.31 12.59 -6.04
C ALA A 353 18.03 12.85 -4.71
N LEU A 354 17.40 12.52 -3.58
CA LEU A 354 18.01 12.63 -2.25
C LEU A 354 19.20 11.68 -2.08
N LEU A 355 19.08 10.42 -2.49
CA LEU A 355 20.18 9.44 -2.47
C LEU A 355 21.34 9.91 -3.35
N ALA A 356 21.06 10.43 -4.54
CA ALA A 356 22.08 10.99 -5.43
C ALA A 356 22.78 12.20 -4.80
N ALA A 357 22.03 13.13 -4.19
CA ALA A 357 22.62 14.28 -3.52
C ALA A 357 23.47 13.91 -2.30
N ALA A 358 23.01 12.95 -1.48
CA ALA A 358 23.75 12.43 -0.33
C ALA A 358 25.09 11.75 -0.73
N ARG A 359 25.21 11.30 -1.98
CA ARG A 359 26.45 10.75 -2.56
C ARG A 359 27.24 11.75 -3.40
N GLU A 360 26.80 13.00 -3.49
CA GLU A 360 27.37 14.02 -4.37
C GLU A 360 27.39 13.58 -5.86
N ASP A 361 26.38 12.83 -6.28
CA ASP A 361 26.21 12.34 -7.66
C ASP A 361 25.59 13.42 -8.54
N ALA A 362 26.20 13.66 -9.71
CA ALA A 362 25.73 14.61 -10.72
C ALA A 362 24.30 14.32 -11.24
N ARG A 363 23.79 13.10 -11.07
CA ARG A 363 22.39 12.74 -11.41
C ARG A 363 21.35 13.45 -10.56
N ALA A 364 21.70 14.00 -9.39
CA ALA A 364 20.74 14.56 -8.43
C ALA A 364 19.82 15.62 -9.05
N ALA A 365 20.37 16.58 -9.81
CA ALA A 365 19.58 17.64 -10.45
C ALA A 365 18.62 17.12 -11.53
N ALA A 366 19.03 16.10 -12.30
CA ALA A 366 18.18 15.49 -13.32
C ALA A 366 17.02 14.70 -12.67
N LEU A 367 17.31 13.97 -11.59
CA LEU A 367 16.30 13.26 -10.81
C LEU A 367 15.33 14.22 -10.12
N ALA A 368 15.81 15.33 -9.57
CA ALA A 368 14.97 16.37 -8.98
C ALA A 368 14.05 17.04 -10.01
N THR A 369 14.56 17.34 -11.20
CA THR A 369 13.74 17.85 -12.32
C THR A 369 12.61 16.88 -12.68
N ARG A 370 12.94 15.59 -12.77
CA ARG A 370 11.96 14.54 -13.02
C ARG A 370 10.94 14.39 -11.88
N ALA A 371 11.40 14.44 -10.64
CA ALA A 371 10.54 14.40 -9.47
C ALA A 371 9.52 15.55 -9.47
N ARG A 372 9.94 16.77 -9.80
CA ARG A 372 9.04 17.93 -9.95
C ARG A 372 8.02 17.74 -11.07
N ALA A 373 8.43 17.19 -12.20
CA ALA A 373 7.52 16.89 -13.30
C ALA A 373 6.42 15.90 -12.87
N LEU A 374 6.80 14.85 -12.13
CA LEU A 374 5.85 13.87 -11.58
C LEU A 374 4.94 14.49 -10.50
N CYS A 375 5.50 15.32 -9.60
CA CYS A 375 4.70 16.05 -8.61
C CYS A 375 3.68 16.98 -9.29
N ALA A 376 4.09 17.68 -10.35
CA ALA A 376 3.20 18.57 -11.10
C ALA A 376 2.10 17.80 -11.84
N ALA A 377 2.43 16.68 -12.49
CA ALA A 377 1.45 15.82 -13.17
C ALA A 377 0.44 15.19 -12.18
N LEU A 378 0.92 14.84 -10.98
CA LEU A 378 0.10 14.32 -9.89
C LEU A 378 -0.66 15.44 -9.15
N ASP A 379 -0.35 16.72 -9.38
CA ASP A 379 -0.82 17.85 -8.55
C ASP A 379 -0.57 17.58 -7.05
N ALA A 380 0.69 17.28 -6.72
CA ALA A 380 1.12 16.87 -5.40
C ALA A 380 2.29 17.73 -4.89
N PRO A 381 2.06 19.02 -4.55
CA PRO A 381 3.11 19.95 -4.12
C PRO A 381 3.81 19.52 -2.84
N VAL A 382 3.17 18.69 -2.01
CA VAL A 382 3.72 18.21 -0.73
C VAL A 382 5.08 17.51 -0.89
N PHE A 383 5.29 16.76 -1.97
CA PHE A 383 6.53 16.01 -2.17
C PHE A 383 7.63 16.84 -2.84
N ALA A 384 7.27 17.84 -3.64
CA ALA A 384 8.26 18.71 -4.29
C ALA A 384 9.06 19.53 -3.28
N ARG A 385 8.42 19.92 -2.16
CA ARG A 385 9.04 20.68 -1.06
C ARG A 385 10.19 19.93 -0.37
N GLU A 386 10.21 18.60 -0.46
CA GLU A 386 11.29 17.79 0.12
C GLU A 386 12.65 18.02 -0.56
N LEU A 387 12.66 18.54 -1.78
CA LEU A 387 13.87 18.82 -2.55
C LEU A 387 14.54 20.14 -2.13
N ASP A 388 13.77 21.08 -1.56
CA ASP A 388 14.23 22.44 -1.29
C ASP A 388 15.39 22.52 -0.28
N PRO A 389 15.39 21.77 0.84
CA PRO A 389 16.52 21.76 1.78
C PRO A 389 17.83 21.26 1.17
N TRP A 390 17.76 20.52 0.06
CA TRP A 390 18.91 19.96 -0.64
C TRP A 390 19.42 20.89 -1.76
N GLY A 391 18.80 22.06 -1.95
CA GLY A 391 19.13 22.99 -3.04
C GLY A 391 18.91 22.39 -4.44
N LEU A 392 18.06 21.38 -4.54
CA LEU A 392 17.78 20.63 -5.76
C LEU A 392 16.69 21.27 -6.59
#